data_AF-A0A2E0VU83-F1
#
_entry.id   AF-A0A2E0VU83-F1
#
_cell.length_a   1.000
_cell.length_b   1.000
_cell.length_c   1.000
_cell.angle_alpha   90.00
_cell.angle_beta   90.00
_cell.angle_gamma   90.00
#
_symmetry.space_group_name_H-M   'P 1'
#
loop_
_entity.id
_entity.type
_entity.pdbx_description
1 polymer ?
#
loop_
_entity_poly.entity_id
_entity_poly.type
_entity_poly.pdbx_seq_one_letter_code
_entity_poly.pdbx_strand_id
1 'polypeptide(L)'
;MDFSIQVNEKIIFYFDAKEKRQHYNLRNWNIPSKEAEEHTFIIDDLAARKILAYAPYSGMIVRDNLRGGYYFFSVLDLFLMPKKRVNRPIKKEKQALKGKWIIDLRNGTRCESMEDCWQCILKYIEKREDLFLNILECYGNYTGEHIGQSGELRRPEHWDTDVKETR
;
A
#
# COMPACT_ATOMS: atom_id res chain seq x y z
N MET A 1 -12.18 6.93 7.96
CA MET A 1 -11.39 7.34 6.77
C MET A 1 -11.22 8.85 6.84
N ASP A 2 -10.16 9.40 6.28
CA ASP A 2 -9.99 10.87 6.27
C ASP A 2 -10.86 11.51 5.17
N PHE A 3 -11.01 10.85 4.01
CA PHE A 3 -11.77 11.38 2.87
C PHE A 3 -12.58 10.29 2.15
N SER A 4 -13.62 10.73 1.44
CA SER A 4 -14.39 9.93 0.49
C SER A 4 -14.81 10.79 -0.69
N ILE A 5 -14.84 10.21 -1.89
CA ILE A 5 -15.28 10.88 -3.12
C ILE A 5 -16.30 10.02 -3.83
N GLN A 6 -17.38 10.64 -4.30
CA GLN A 6 -18.38 9.99 -5.15
C GLN A 6 -17.80 9.94 -6.57
N VAL A 7 -17.58 8.73 -7.09
CA VAL A 7 -17.03 8.53 -8.43
C VAL A 7 -18.14 8.49 -9.47
N ASN A 8 -19.25 7.82 -9.14
CA ASN A 8 -20.50 7.81 -9.89
C ASN A 8 -21.65 7.46 -8.92
N GLU A 9 -22.88 7.32 -9.39
CA GLU A 9 -24.05 7.02 -8.55
C GLU A 9 -23.92 5.76 -7.65
N LYS A 10 -23.06 4.82 -8.03
CA LYS A 10 -22.91 3.52 -7.35
C LYS A 10 -21.62 3.38 -6.56
N ILE A 11 -20.60 4.19 -6.85
CA ILE A 11 -19.25 4.01 -6.31
C ILE A 11 -18.84 5.21 -5.49
N ILE A 12 -18.53 4.95 -4.22
CA ILE A 12 -17.81 5.84 -3.32
C ILE A 12 -16.42 5.29 -3.12
N PHE A 13 -15.40 6.09 -3.39
CA PHE A 13 -14.01 5.74 -3.13
C PHE A 13 -13.54 6.39 -1.82
N TYR A 14 -12.98 5.59 -0.93
CA TYR A 14 -12.53 5.99 0.40
C TYR A 14 -11.01 6.07 0.46
N PHE A 15 -10.44 7.17 0.90
CA PHE A 15 -8.98 7.26 0.99
C PHE A 15 -8.47 8.00 2.20
N ASP A 16 -7.29 7.59 2.63
CA ASP A 16 -6.52 8.26 3.65
C ASP A 16 -5.52 9.20 2.96
N ALA A 17 -5.52 10.49 3.33
CA ALA A 17 -4.53 11.43 2.82
C ALA A 17 -3.48 11.70 3.90
N LYS A 18 -2.21 11.70 3.51
CA LYS A 18 -1.07 11.88 4.41
C LYS A 18 -0.01 12.76 3.78
N GLU A 19 0.87 13.32 4.61
CA GLU A 19 1.93 14.22 4.16
C GLU A 19 3.27 13.86 4.78
N LYS A 20 4.32 13.82 3.97
CA LYS A 20 5.72 13.81 4.45
C LYS A 20 6.18 15.25 4.62
N ARG A 21 6.22 15.72 5.87
CA ARG A 21 6.54 17.12 6.20
C ARG A 21 7.95 17.33 6.74
N GLN A 22 8.66 16.27 7.10
CA GLN A 22 9.96 16.34 7.77
C GLN A 22 10.79 15.09 7.49
N HIS A 23 12.10 15.25 7.52
CA HIS A 23 13.03 14.13 7.47
C HIS A 23 12.89 13.24 8.71
N TYR A 24 13.07 11.93 8.54
CA TYR A 24 13.08 11.00 9.65
C TYR A 24 14.43 10.91 10.34
N ASN A 25 14.41 10.68 11.66
CA ASN A 25 15.61 10.30 12.40
C ASN A 25 16.02 8.87 12.03
N LEU A 26 17.13 8.73 11.30
CA LEU A 26 17.60 7.45 10.77
C LEU A 26 17.82 6.39 11.85
N ARG A 27 18.38 6.79 13.01
CA ARG A 27 18.66 5.86 14.11
C ARG A 27 17.38 5.36 14.77
N ASN A 28 16.45 6.27 15.08
CA ASN A 28 15.19 5.92 15.76
C ASN A 28 14.32 4.99 14.94
N TRP A 29 14.38 5.10 13.61
CA TRP A 29 13.56 4.31 12.69
C TRP A 29 14.33 3.18 12.01
N ASN A 30 15.62 3.04 12.31
CA ASN A 30 16.53 2.06 11.71
C ASN A 30 16.43 2.06 10.17
N ILE A 31 16.62 3.26 9.60
CA ILE A 31 16.68 3.52 8.16
C ILE A 31 18.18 3.55 7.77
N PRO A 32 18.61 2.75 6.78
CA PRO A 32 20.03 2.43 6.57
C PRO A 32 20.87 3.59 6.03
N SER A 33 20.26 4.54 5.32
CA SER A 33 20.95 5.66 4.71
C SER A 33 20.04 6.88 4.55
N LYS A 34 20.63 8.05 4.29
CA LYS A 34 19.89 9.26 3.94
C LYS A 34 19.11 9.06 2.63
N GLU A 35 19.70 8.41 1.64
CA GLU A 35 19.03 8.09 0.37
C GLU A 35 17.80 7.21 0.58
N ALA A 36 17.88 6.19 1.43
CA ALA A 36 16.73 5.37 1.76
C ALA A 36 15.62 6.18 2.48
N GLU A 37 16.00 7.15 3.30
CA GLU A 37 15.04 8.03 3.99
C GLU A 37 14.25 8.91 3.02
N GLU A 38 14.87 9.35 1.93
CA GLU A 38 14.22 10.19 0.91
C GLU A 38 12.95 9.53 0.38
N HIS A 39 12.99 8.21 0.18
CA HIS A 39 11.87 7.41 -0.28
C HIS A 39 11.07 6.75 0.86
N THR A 40 11.51 6.85 2.10
CA THR A 40 10.80 6.25 3.23
C THR A 40 9.55 7.04 3.58
N PHE A 41 8.46 6.35 3.88
CA PHE A 41 7.30 6.91 4.58
C PHE A 41 6.87 6.02 5.74
N ILE A 42 6.35 6.61 6.81
CA ILE A 42 5.92 5.89 8.01
C ILE A 42 4.43 6.08 8.23
N ILE A 43 3.68 4.99 8.06
CA ILE A 43 2.24 4.96 8.27
C ILE A 43 1.88 4.33 9.61
N ASP A 44 0.75 4.74 10.17
CA ASP A 44 0.13 4.00 11.28
C ASP A 44 -0.48 2.71 10.76
N ASP A 45 -0.22 1.58 11.42
CA ASP A 45 -0.86 0.29 11.10
C ASP A 45 -2.39 0.40 11.16
N LEU A 46 -2.92 1.20 12.10
CA LEU A 46 -4.35 1.50 12.18
C LEU A 46 -4.90 2.23 10.94
N ALA A 47 -4.11 3.11 10.30
CA ALA A 47 -4.53 3.79 9.09
C ALA A 47 -4.63 2.79 7.92
N ALA A 48 -3.63 1.90 7.77
CA ALA A 48 -3.69 0.83 6.79
C ALA A 48 -4.92 -0.08 6.99
N ARG A 49 -5.21 -0.49 8.23
CA ARG A 49 -6.41 -1.30 8.53
C ARG A 49 -7.73 -0.57 8.24
N LYS A 50 -7.78 0.75 8.47
CA LYS A 50 -8.94 1.56 8.09
C LYS A 50 -9.13 1.55 6.57
N ILE A 51 -8.07 1.66 5.77
CA ILE A 51 -8.13 1.56 4.31
C ILE A 51 -8.69 0.20 3.91
N LEU A 52 -8.14 -0.89 4.45
CA LEU A 52 -8.57 -2.26 4.15
C LEU A 52 -10.06 -2.50 4.43
N ALA A 53 -10.61 -1.89 5.47
CA ALA A 53 -12.02 -2.05 5.83
C ALA A 53 -13.01 -1.56 4.75
N TYR A 54 -12.54 -0.78 3.76
CA TYR A 54 -13.33 -0.28 2.63
C TYR A 54 -12.83 -0.81 1.27
N ALA A 55 -12.01 -1.86 1.28
CA ALA A 55 -11.59 -2.53 0.06
C ALA A 55 -12.83 -3.11 -0.69
N PRO A 56 -12.81 -3.18 -2.03
CA PRO A 56 -11.72 -2.74 -2.93
C PRO A 56 -11.76 -1.23 -3.24
N TYR A 57 -12.77 -0.48 -2.81
CA TYR A 57 -12.94 0.93 -3.18
C TYR A 57 -12.20 1.87 -2.24
N SER A 58 -10.92 1.57 -2.00
CA SER A 58 -10.09 2.38 -1.12
C SER A 58 -8.60 2.43 -1.48
N GLY A 59 -7.93 3.44 -0.93
CA GLY A 59 -6.49 3.64 -1.11
C GLY A 59 -5.90 4.68 -0.17
N MET A 60 -4.66 5.07 -0.45
CA MET A 60 -3.95 6.13 0.26
C MET A 60 -3.30 7.08 -0.73
N ILE A 61 -3.31 8.37 -0.40
CA ILE A 61 -2.53 9.39 -1.09
C ILE A 61 -1.51 9.97 -0.11
N VAL A 62 -0.25 10.01 -0.50
CA VAL A 62 0.81 10.68 0.26
C VAL A 62 1.33 11.86 -0.56
N ARG A 63 1.26 13.07 0.00
CA ARG A 63 1.97 14.23 -0.55
C ARG A 63 3.37 14.30 0.06
N ASP A 64 4.41 14.33 -0.77
CA ASP A 64 5.77 14.53 -0.31
C ASP A 64 6.12 16.03 -0.36
N ASN A 65 6.04 16.72 0.79
CA ASN A 65 6.33 18.14 0.83
C ASN A 65 7.84 18.45 0.78
N LEU A 66 8.69 17.44 0.96
CA LEU A 66 10.15 17.64 0.95
C LEU A 66 10.72 17.57 -0.47
N ARG A 67 10.16 16.69 -1.30
CA ARG A 67 10.62 16.47 -2.69
C ARG A 67 9.61 16.87 -3.75
N GLY A 68 8.39 17.22 -3.35
CA GLY A 68 7.29 17.51 -4.26
C GLY A 68 6.60 16.26 -4.78
N GLY A 69 5.40 16.47 -5.30
CA GLY A 69 4.55 15.43 -5.87
C GLY A 69 3.72 14.65 -4.84
N TYR A 70 3.02 13.66 -5.39
CA TYR A 70 2.07 12.81 -4.70
C TYR A 70 2.38 11.35 -5.02
N TYR A 71 1.96 10.45 -4.14
CA TYR A 71 2.05 9.02 -4.34
C TYR A 71 0.71 8.40 -4.03
N PHE A 72 0.10 7.77 -5.02
CA PHE A 72 -1.11 6.99 -4.86
C PHE A 72 -0.75 5.53 -4.60
N PHE A 73 -1.37 4.97 -3.56
CA PHE A 73 -1.33 3.54 -3.26
C PHE A 73 -2.76 3.02 -3.31
N SER A 74 -3.04 2.05 -4.18
CA SER A 74 -4.23 1.23 -4.04
C SER A 74 -4.15 0.39 -2.75
N VAL A 75 -5.28 -0.18 -2.33
CA VAL A 75 -5.26 -1.14 -1.21
C VAL A 75 -4.38 -2.36 -1.52
N LEU A 76 -4.29 -2.79 -2.79
CA LEU A 76 -3.39 -3.88 -3.19
C LEU A 76 -1.93 -3.47 -3.02
N ASP A 77 -1.53 -2.30 -3.56
CA ASP A 77 -0.15 -1.81 -3.41
C ASP A 77 0.24 -1.74 -1.93
N LEU A 78 -0.62 -1.15 -1.11
CA LEU A 78 -0.36 -0.95 0.30
C LEU A 78 -0.16 -2.26 1.07
N PHE A 79 -0.97 -3.28 0.77
CA PHE A 79 -0.99 -4.54 1.50
C PHE A 79 -0.02 -5.59 0.94
N LEU A 80 0.27 -5.55 -0.35
CA LEU A 80 1.14 -6.52 -1.01
C LEU A 80 2.60 -6.05 -1.10
N MET A 81 2.88 -4.73 -1.05
CA MET A 81 4.28 -4.28 -1.07
C MET A 81 5.09 -4.76 0.16
N PRO A 82 6.42 -4.97 -0.02
CA PRO A 82 7.36 -5.13 1.07
C PRO A 82 7.29 -3.93 2.04
N LYS A 83 7.31 -4.25 3.33
CA LYS A 83 7.22 -3.27 4.41
C LYS A 83 7.85 -3.80 5.68
N LYS A 84 8.44 -2.90 6.46
CA LYS A 84 8.94 -3.22 7.81
C LYS A 84 7.90 -2.78 8.84
N ARG A 85 7.45 -3.71 9.67
CA ARG A 85 6.54 -3.41 10.79
C ARG A 85 7.34 -3.14 12.05
N VAL A 86 7.02 -2.05 12.74
CA VAL A 86 7.65 -1.69 14.02
C VAL A 86 6.60 -1.25 15.02
N ASN A 87 6.86 -1.51 16.30
CA ASN A 87 6.06 -0.97 17.38
C ASN A 87 6.75 0.27 17.95
N ARG A 88 6.08 1.42 17.90
CA ARG A 88 6.56 2.63 18.56
C ARG A 88 6.02 2.67 19.99
N PRO A 89 6.90 2.67 21.02
CA PRO A 89 6.46 2.90 22.39
C PRO A 89 5.74 4.25 22.50
N ILE A 90 4.62 4.27 23.22
CA ILE A 90 3.88 5.49 23.55
C ILE A 90 3.51 5.45 25.02
N LYS A 91 3.47 6.62 25.65
CA LYS A 91 2.92 6.79 26.99
C LYS A 91 1.66 7.65 26.87
N LYS A 92 0.50 7.02 27.05
CA LYS A 92 -0.76 7.74 27.29
C LYS A 92 -0.97 7.76 28.80
N GLU A 93 -2.10 7.24 29.29
CA GLU A 93 -2.33 6.97 30.71
C GLU A 93 -1.51 5.77 31.22
N LYS A 94 -1.23 4.81 30.33
CA LYS A 94 -0.37 3.64 30.56
C LYS A 94 0.64 3.49 29.43
N GLN A 95 1.70 2.73 29.68
CA GLN A 95 2.64 2.31 28.63
C GLN A 95 1.89 1.47 27.58
N ALA A 96 2.02 1.83 26.31
CA ALA A 96 1.39 1.12 25.21
C ALA A 96 2.29 1.12 23.97
N LEU A 97 1.87 0.37 22.95
CA LEU A 97 2.53 0.30 21.65
C LEU A 97 1.63 0.87 20.56
N LYS A 98 2.23 1.58 19.61
CA LYS A 98 1.58 2.00 18.37
C LYS A 98 2.25 1.31 17.20
N GLY A 99 1.50 0.44 16.50
CA GLY A 99 1.99 -0.22 15.29
C GLY A 99 2.23 0.76 14.15
N LYS A 100 3.36 0.61 13.48
CA LYS A 100 3.81 1.44 12.36
C LYS A 100 4.29 0.55 11.22
N TRP A 101 4.05 0.95 9.98
CA TRP A 101 4.72 0.38 8.82
C TRP A 101 5.69 1.41 8.26
N ILE A 102 6.91 0.98 7.99
CA ILE A 102 7.92 1.71 7.24
C ILE A 102 7.86 1.17 5.81
N ILE A 103 7.53 2.05 4.87
CA ILE A 103 7.23 1.73 3.49
C ILE A 103 8.12 2.56 2.56
N ASP A 104 8.30 2.09 1.32
CA ASP A 104 8.98 2.84 0.26
C ASP A 104 7.96 3.52 -0.65
N LEU A 105 8.05 4.84 -0.79
CA LEU A 105 7.15 5.65 -1.62
C LEU A 105 7.18 5.24 -3.09
N ARG A 106 8.30 4.69 -3.57
CA ARG A 106 8.46 4.23 -4.96
C ARG A 106 7.59 3.01 -5.29
N ASN A 107 7.04 2.33 -4.27
CA ASN A 107 6.09 1.24 -4.46
C ASN A 107 4.66 1.73 -4.74
N GLY A 108 4.42 3.03 -4.64
CA GLY A 108 3.18 3.67 -5.07
C GLY A 108 3.34 4.30 -6.46
N THR A 109 2.22 4.67 -7.07
CA THR A 109 2.23 5.43 -8.32
C THR A 109 2.56 6.88 -8.02
N ARG A 110 3.69 7.37 -8.55
CA ARG A 110 4.07 8.79 -8.44
C ARG A 110 3.19 9.65 -9.36
N CYS A 111 2.72 10.76 -8.82
CA CYS A 111 1.81 11.70 -9.43
C CYS A 111 2.37 13.12 -9.24
N GLU A 112 2.32 13.97 -10.27
CA GLU A 112 2.81 15.36 -10.16
C GLU A 112 1.73 16.30 -9.61
N SER A 113 0.46 15.91 -9.78
CA SER A 113 -0.71 16.69 -9.37
C SER A 113 -1.79 15.83 -8.69
N MET A 114 -2.78 16.51 -8.10
CA MET A 114 -3.99 15.85 -7.60
C MET A 114 -4.87 15.30 -8.73
N GLU A 115 -4.82 15.90 -9.92
CA GLU A 115 -5.51 15.36 -11.10
C GLU A 115 -4.92 14.01 -11.50
N ASP A 116 -3.59 13.86 -11.47
CA ASP A 116 -2.95 12.57 -11.74
C ASP A 116 -3.37 11.51 -10.71
N CYS A 117 -3.50 11.90 -9.42
CA CYS A 117 -4.01 11.01 -8.39
C CYS A 117 -5.44 10.56 -8.70
N TRP A 118 -6.29 11.48 -9.16
CA TRP A 118 -7.66 11.18 -9.54
C TRP A 118 -7.72 10.21 -10.73
N GLN A 119 -6.90 10.42 -11.76
CA GLN A 119 -6.80 9.49 -12.90
C GLN A 119 -6.33 8.10 -12.45
N CYS A 120 -5.42 8.01 -11.47
CA CYS A 120 -5.00 6.71 -10.91
C CYS A 120 -6.16 6.01 -10.19
N ILE A 121 -6.99 6.73 -9.43
CA ILE A 121 -8.17 6.18 -8.76
C ILE A 121 -9.17 5.64 -9.80
N LEU A 122 -9.48 6.43 -10.83
CA LEU A 122 -10.40 6.02 -11.89
C LEU A 122 -9.93 4.74 -12.59
N LYS A 123 -8.66 4.70 -13.00
CA LYS A 123 -8.04 3.52 -13.63
C LYS A 123 -8.05 2.30 -12.72
N TYR A 124 -7.78 2.47 -11.43
CA TYR A 124 -7.84 1.39 -10.46
C TYR A 124 -9.25 0.82 -10.30
N ILE A 125 -10.28 1.68 -10.23
CA ILE A 125 -11.68 1.26 -10.13
C ILE A 125 -12.14 0.54 -11.40
N GLU A 126 -11.75 1.04 -12.56
CA GLU A 126 -12.03 0.43 -13.86
C GLU A 126 -11.46 -0.99 -13.92
N LYS A 127 -10.20 -1.17 -13.51
CA LYS A 127 -9.48 -2.46 -13.57
C LYS A 127 -9.71 -3.38 -12.37
N ARG A 128 -10.56 -3.01 -11.41
CA ARG A 128 -10.67 -3.71 -10.12
C ARG A 128 -10.96 -5.21 -10.25
N GLU A 129 -11.76 -5.61 -11.24
CA GLU A 129 -12.11 -7.02 -11.43
C GLU A 129 -10.87 -7.82 -11.81
N ASP A 130 -10.11 -7.33 -12.79
CA ASP A 130 -8.86 -7.96 -13.20
C ASP A 130 -7.86 -8.02 -12.04
N LEU A 131 -7.71 -6.89 -11.34
CA LEU A 131 -6.75 -6.73 -10.25
C LEU A 131 -6.96 -7.71 -9.09
N PHE A 132 -8.21 -8.04 -8.76
CA PHE A 132 -8.53 -8.90 -7.61
C PHE A 132 -8.85 -10.34 -7.99
N LEU A 133 -9.33 -10.59 -9.20
CA LEU A 133 -9.91 -11.89 -9.57
C LEU A 133 -9.21 -12.57 -10.74
N ASN A 134 -8.62 -11.81 -11.68
CA ASN A 134 -8.13 -12.39 -12.94
C ASN A 134 -6.59 -12.42 -13.06
N ILE A 135 -5.87 -11.53 -12.40
CA ILE A 135 -4.40 -11.57 -12.37
C ILE A 135 -3.97 -12.78 -11.52
N LEU A 136 -3.30 -13.74 -12.17
CA LEU A 136 -2.77 -14.95 -11.52
C LEU A 136 -1.31 -14.77 -11.07
N GLU A 137 -0.56 -13.88 -11.72
CA GLU A 137 0.83 -13.60 -11.39
C GLU A 137 0.93 -12.74 -10.10
N CYS A 138 2.13 -12.66 -9.52
CA CYS A 138 2.40 -11.74 -8.42
C CYS A 138 2.01 -10.31 -8.81
N TYR A 139 1.20 -9.66 -7.99
CA TYR A 139 0.76 -8.30 -8.25
C TYR A 139 1.86 -7.27 -7.97
N GLY A 140 2.06 -6.36 -8.92
CA GLY A 140 2.99 -5.25 -8.80
C GLY A 140 4.45 -5.63 -9.05
N ASN A 141 5.32 -4.62 -9.03
CA ASN A 141 6.77 -4.80 -9.03
C ASN A 141 7.34 -3.84 -8.00
N TYR A 142 7.78 -4.39 -6.87
CA TYR A 142 8.16 -3.59 -5.72
C TYR A 142 9.67 -3.40 -5.60
N THR A 143 10.05 -2.24 -5.11
CA THR A 143 11.45 -1.84 -4.95
C THR A 143 12.21 -2.81 -4.06
N GLY A 144 13.29 -3.35 -4.59
CA GLY A 144 14.16 -4.30 -3.88
C GLY A 144 13.61 -5.72 -3.79
N GLU A 145 12.45 -5.99 -4.39
CA GLU A 145 11.91 -7.34 -4.49
C GLU A 145 12.44 -8.05 -5.74
N HIS A 146 12.66 -9.36 -5.61
CA HIS A 146 12.95 -10.24 -6.75
C HIS A 146 11.88 -11.33 -6.82
N ILE A 147 11.04 -11.27 -7.85
CA ILE A 147 10.04 -12.30 -8.12
C ILE A 147 10.71 -13.40 -8.94
N GLY A 148 11.08 -14.50 -8.26
CA GLY A 148 11.66 -15.68 -8.88
C GLY A 148 10.61 -16.68 -9.36
N GLN A 149 10.99 -17.57 -10.26
CA GLN A 149 10.19 -18.75 -10.61
C GLN A 149 10.57 -19.90 -9.68
N SER A 150 9.57 -20.51 -9.04
CA SER A 150 9.77 -21.67 -8.17
C SER A 150 8.52 -22.57 -8.15
N GLY A 151 8.68 -23.82 -7.72
CA GLY A 151 7.62 -24.82 -7.74
C GLY A 151 7.59 -25.64 -9.03
N GLU A 152 6.70 -26.63 -9.06
CA GLU A 152 6.47 -27.49 -10.23
C GLU A 152 5.30 -26.95 -11.07
N LEU A 153 5.37 -27.13 -12.39
CA LEU A 153 4.28 -26.77 -13.29
C LEU A 153 3.03 -27.60 -12.96
N ARG A 154 2.00 -26.94 -12.40
CA ARG A 154 0.69 -27.55 -12.18
C ARG A 154 -0.11 -27.57 -13.48
N ARG A 155 -0.65 -28.74 -13.82
CA ARG A 155 -1.47 -28.98 -15.00
C ARG A 155 -2.95 -28.97 -14.60
N PRO A 156 -3.88 -28.67 -15.52
CA PRO A 156 -5.32 -28.65 -15.23
C PRO A 156 -5.83 -29.94 -14.57
N GLU A 157 -5.29 -31.10 -14.97
CA GLU A 157 -5.62 -32.41 -14.40
C GLU A 157 -5.31 -32.55 -12.89
N HIS A 158 -4.47 -31.68 -12.31
CA HIS A 158 -4.14 -31.70 -10.89
C HIS A 158 -5.05 -30.81 -10.03
N TRP A 159 -5.87 -29.95 -10.65
CA TRP A 159 -6.60 -28.88 -9.95
C TRP A 159 -7.64 -29.41 -8.97
N ASP A 160 -8.38 -30.44 -9.34
CA ASP A 160 -9.40 -31.05 -8.46
C ASP A 160 -8.79 -31.69 -7.21
N THR A 161 -7.53 -32.16 -7.30
CA THR A 161 -6.78 -32.70 -6.16
C THR A 161 -6.25 -31.55 -5.31
N ASP A 162 -5.63 -30.55 -5.93
CA ASP A 162 -5.04 -29.40 -5.25
C ASP A 162 -6.10 -28.58 -4.48
N VAL A 163 -7.31 -28.41 -5.04
CA VAL A 163 -8.43 -27.73 -4.35
C VAL A 163 -8.95 -28.52 -3.15
N LYS A 164 -8.91 -29.86 -3.19
CA LYS A 164 -9.32 -30.71 -2.05
C LYS A 164 -8.29 -30.72 -0.93
N GLU A 165 -7.01 -30.61 -1.26
CA GLU A 165 -5.91 -30.65 -0.29
C GLU A 165 -5.66 -29.30 0.41
N THR A 166 -6.15 -28.19 -0.15
CA THR A 166 -5.94 -26.83 0.40
C THR A 166 -7.11 -26.26 1.21
N ARG A 167 -8.19 -27.04 1.44
CA ARG A 167 -9.35 -26.65 2.25
C ARG A 167 -9.42 -27.32 3.61
#